data_AF-A0A8J5PBD4-F1
#
_entry.id   AF-A0A8J5PBD4-F1
#
_cell.length_a   1.000
_cell.length_b   1.000
_cell.length_c   1.000
_cell.angle_alpha   90.00
_cell.angle_beta   90.00
_cell.angle_gamma   90.00
#
_symmetry.space_group_name_H-M   'P 1'
#
loop_
_entity.id
_entity.type
_entity.pdbx_description
1 polymer ?
#
loop_
_entity_poly.entity_id
_entity_poly.type
_entity_poly.pdbx_seq_one_letter_code
_entity_poly.pdbx_strand_id
1 'polypeptide(L)'
;MSATLDAEKFVSYFGSEKTTHFALSGKNHPVQISYLKEYVLAVFNVALMIVKDIHDKERDGDILVFFQSVEEVDEACTLLRKEIGDLNVLPLYSQLPESQKDLIFQTSTQGKCVCATNIAEASITIDGIVHVIDLGKSKQSGNNLRMGLEALLTGPISQAAARQRAGRAGRAGRTKPGFCYRLYTHKSFMEEMRPSNQPAILESDMASHILQLKAMGFDDVARFDFIDPPHPEILLNGLQDLIFM
;
A
#
# COMPACT_ATOMS: atom_id res chain seq x y z
N MET A 1 9.15 -7.77 13.94
CA MET A 1 9.10 -8.35 12.58
C MET A 1 8.78 -7.22 11.62
N SER A 2 9.62 -6.94 10.64
CA SER A 2 9.37 -5.87 9.64
C SER A 2 9.33 -6.48 8.23
N ALA A 3 8.41 -5.99 7.40
CA ALA A 3 8.34 -6.35 5.99
C ALA A 3 9.22 -5.45 5.09
N THR A 4 9.77 -4.36 5.66
CA THR A 4 10.66 -3.44 4.95
C THR A 4 12.12 -3.79 5.20
N LEU A 5 12.96 -3.52 4.20
CA LEU A 5 14.42 -3.74 4.23
C LEU A 5 15.19 -2.77 5.13
N ASP A 6 14.50 -1.82 5.79
CA ASP A 6 15.15 -0.77 6.58
C ASP A 6 15.50 -1.27 8.00
N ALA A 7 16.15 -2.44 8.06
CA ALA A 7 16.55 -3.09 9.30
C ALA A 7 17.66 -2.32 10.02
N GLU A 8 18.49 -1.59 9.28
CA GLU A 8 19.62 -0.82 9.81
C GLU A 8 19.15 0.22 10.82
N LYS A 9 18.03 0.90 10.56
CA LYS A 9 17.45 1.89 11.48
C LYS A 9 17.09 1.27 12.83
N PHE A 10 16.46 0.09 12.81
CA PHE A 10 16.09 -0.62 14.04
C PHE A 10 17.32 -1.17 14.77
N VAL A 11 18.31 -1.71 14.04
CA VAL A 11 19.56 -2.20 14.63
C VAL A 11 20.34 -1.05 15.28
N SER A 12 20.36 0.12 14.65
CA SER A 12 20.97 1.33 15.20
C SER A 12 20.27 1.78 16.48
N TYR A 13 18.94 1.88 16.46
CA TYR A 13 18.15 2.33 17.60
C TYR A 13 18.23 1.39 18.81
N PHE A 14 18.08 0.08 18.62
CA PHE A 14 18.13 -0.89 19.72
C PHE A 14 19.56 -1.28 20.14
N GLY A 15 20.57 -0.83 19.39
CA GLY A 15 21.97 -1.17 19.58
C GLY A 15 22.36 -2.50 18.94
N SER A 16 23.47 -2.50 18.20
CA SER A 16 23.98 -3.66 17.47
C SER A 16 24.35 -4.85 18.38
N GLU A 17 24.77 -4.58 19.62
CA GLU A 17 25.14 -5.62 20.59
C GLU A 17 23.92 -6.37 21.16
N LYS A 18 22.76 -5.73 21.18
CA LYS A 18 21.50 -6.28 21.74
C LYS A 18 20.55 -6.80 20.67
N THR A 19 20.86 -6.56 19.39
CA THR A 19 19.96 -6.82 18.26
C THR A 19 20.56 -7.84 17.32
N THR A 20 19.91 -8.99 17.18
CA THR A 20 20.23 -9.95 16.12
C THR A 20 19.29 -9.77 14.95
N HIS A 21 19.83 -9.39 13.80
CA HIS A 21 19.06 -9.25 12.56
C HIS A 21 19.00 -10.60 11.82
N PHE A 22 17.79 -11.16 11.73
CA PHE A 22 17.52 -12.36 10.93
C PHE A 22 16.86 -11.98 9.61
N ALA A 23 17.67 -11.88 8.55
CA ALA A 23 17.16 -11.65 7.20
C ALA A 23 16.55 -12.95 6.65
N LEU A 24 15.23 -13.02 6.56
CA LEU A 24 14.55 -14.08 5.83
C LEU A 24 14.60 -13.73 4.34
N SER A 25 15.43 -14.44 3.57
CA SER A 25 15.42 -14.31 2.11
C SER A 25 14.10 -14.87 1.58
N GLY A 26 13.22 -13.98 1.13
CA GLY A 26 11.94 -14.36 0.52
C GLY A 26 12.17 -15.11 -0.79
N LYS A 27 11.50 -16.25 -0.98
CA LYS A 27 11.48 -16.98 -2.25
C LYS A 27 10.54 -16.32 -3.27
N ASN A 28 10.69 -15.02 -3.51
CA ASN A 28 9.90 -14.35 -4.54
C ASN A 28 10.53 -14.63 -5.90
N HIS A 29 9.73 -15.15 -6.84
CA HIS A 29 10.18 -15.30 -8.22
C HIS A 29 10.35 -13.91 -8.86
N PRO A 30 11.22 -13.79 -9.89
CA PRO A 30 11.42 -12.52 -10.58
C PRO A 30 10.09 -12.01 -11.16
N VAL A 31 9.81 -10.73 -10.90
CA VAL A 31 8.65 -10.01 -11.45
C VAL A 31 9.14 -9.11 -12.57
N GLN A 32 8.59 -9.27 -13.76
CA GLN A 32 8.85 -8.36 -14.87
C GLN A 32 8.04 -7.08 -14.69
N ILE A 33 8.73 -5.94 -14.62
CA ILE A 33 8.11 -4.62 -14.42
C ILE A 33 8.10 -3.86 -15.74
N SER A 34 6.93 -3.38 -16.13
CA SER A 34 6.72 -2.52 -17.30
C SER A 34 6.18 -1.16 -16.84
N TYR A 35 6.68 -0.08 -17.46
CA TYR A 35 6.23 1.29 -17.21
C TYR A 35 5.58 1.86 -18.47
N LEU A 36 4.70 2.84 -18.29
CA LEU A 36 4.28 3.67 -19.42
C LEU A 36 5.46 4.47 -19.97
N LYS A 37 5.50 4.61 -21.30
CA LYS A 37 6.51 5.44 -21.98
C LYS A 37 6.28 6.92 -21.73
N GLU A 38 5.02 7.32 -21.67
CA GLU A 38 4.57 8.70 -21.50
C GLU A 38 3.40 8.76 -20.50
N TYR A 39 3.18 9.94 -19.93
CA TYR A 39 2.07 10.17 -19.02
C TYR A 39 0.72 10.05 -19.76
N VAL A 40 -0.25 9.39 -19.12
CA VAL A 40 -1.61 9.23 -19.65
C VAL A 40 -2.60 9.77 -18.63
N LEU A 41 -3.57 10.57 -19.08
CA LEU A 41 -4.60 11.14 -18.20
C LEU A 41 -5.63 10.09 -17.75
N ALA A 42 -6.10 9.25 -18.68
CA ALA A 42 -7.17 8.27 -18.45
C ALA A 42 -6.64 6.92 -17.93
N VAL A 43 -5.80 6.93 -16.88
CA VAL A 43 -5.18 5.71 -16.32
C VAL A 43 -6.20 4.67 -15.88
N PHE A 44 -7.38 5.09 -15.41
CA PHE A 44 -8.48 4.20 -15.04
C PHE A 44 -8.92 3.33 -16.22
N ASN A 45 -9.24 3.94 -17.37
CA ASN A 45 -9.65 3.22 -18.57
C ASN A 45 -8.53 2.32 -19.11
N VAL A 46 -7.28 2.81 -19.05
CA VAL A 46 -6.11 2.01 -19.45
C VAL A 46 -5.98 0.77 -18.58
N ALA A 47 -6.23 0.86 -17.28
CA ALA A 47 -6.22 -0.29 -16.39
C ALA A 47 -7.24 -1.35 -16.81
N LEU A 48 -8.49 -0.94 -17.10
CA LEU A 48 -9.55 -1.86 -17.56
C LEU A 48 -9.19 -2.51 -18.90
N MET A 49 -8.63 -1.74 -19.83
CA MET A 49 -8.15 -2.26 -21.11
C MET A 49 -7.05 -3.31 -20.94
N ILE A 50 -6.12 -3.09 -20.01
CA ILE A 50 -5.05 -4.06 -19.71
C ILE A 50 -5.62 -5.32 -19.05
N VAL A 51 -6.58 -5.20 -18.12
CA VAL A 51 -7.27 -6.37 -17.55
C VAL A 51 -7.90 -7.22 -18.66
N LYS A 52 -8.60 -6.58 -19.59
CA LYS A 52 -9.20 -7.25 -20.73
C LYS A 52 -8.17 -7.91 -21.65
N ASP A 53 -7.10 -7.20 -21.98
CA ASP A 53 -6.02 -7.72 -22.84
C ASP A 53 -5.33 -8.94 -22.21
N ILE A 54 -5.09 -8.90 -20.89
CA ILE A 54 -4.55 -10.03 -20.13
C ILE A 54 -5.54 -11.19 -20.15
N HIS A 55 -6.82 -10.96 -19.84
CA HIS A 55 -7.83 -12.03 -19.84
C HIS A 55 -7.99 -12.71 -21.22
N ASP A 56 -7.94 -11.92 -22.30
CA ASP A 56 -8.11 -12.43 -23.66
C ASP A 56 -6.88 -13.22 -24.15
N LYS A 57 -5.66 -12.82 -23.77
CA LYS A 57 -4.40 -13.43 -24.24
C LYS A 57 -3.83 -14.48 -23.29
N GLU A 58 -3.96 -14.26 -22.00
CA GLU A 58 -3.29 -14.97 -20.91
C GLU A 58 -4.31 -15.34 -19.81
N ARG A 59 -5.15 -16.33 -20.10
CA ARG A 59 -6.19 -16.82 -19.16
C ARG A 59 -5.65 -17.45 -17.86
N ASP A 60 -4.33 -17.59 -17.73
CA ASP A 60 -3.70 -18.53 -16.82
C ASP A 60 -2.88 -17.80 -15.74
N GLY A 61 -3.59 -17.12 -14.85
CA GLY A 61 -3.05 -16.35 -13.73
C GLY A 61 -4.05 -15.29 -13.27
N ASP A 62 -4.15 -15.05 -11.95
CA ASP A 62 -5.09 -14.06 -11.43
C ASP A 62 -4.51 -12.63 -11.51
N ILE A 63 -5.41 -11.65 -11.62
CA ILE A 63 -5.11 -10.24 -11.80
C ILE A 63 -5.40 -9.48 -10.50
N LEU A 64 -4.49 -8.61 -10.08
CA LEU A 64 -4.68 -7.66 -8.98
C LEU A 64 -4.50 -6.24 -9.49
N VAL A 65 -5.53 -5.40 -9.36
CA VAL A 65 -5.51 -4.00 -9.79
C VAL A 65 -5.59 -3.09 -8.58
N PHE A 66 -4.67 -2.13 -8.47
CA PHE A 66 -4.67 -1.15 -7.38
C PHE A 66 -5.31 0.18 -7.81
N PHE A 67 -6.47 0.50 -7.21
CA PHE A 67 -7.17 1.76 -7.38
C PHE A 67 -6.97 2.68 -6.17
N GLN A 68 -7.23 3.98 -6.36
CA GLN A 68 -6.96 4.98 -5.31
C GLN A 68 -8.12 5.14 -4.33
N SER A 69 -9.33 4.70 -4.69
CA SER A 69 -10.54 4.86 -3.87
C SER A 69 -11.53 3.71 -4.01
N VAL A 70 -12.49 3.64 -3.09
CA VAL A 70 -13.56 2.62 -3.10
C VAL A 70 -14.46 2.82 -4.30
N GLU A 71 -14.75 4.07 -4.65
CA GLU A 71 -15.59 4.44 -5.79
C GLU A 71 -15.01 3.91 -7.10
N GLU A 72 -13.69 4.06 -7.30
CA GLU A 72 -13.01 3.49 -8.48
C GLU A 72 -13.04 1.95 -8.48
N VAL A 73 -12.90 1.30 -7.32
CA VAL A 73 -12.97 -0.16 -7.22
C VAL A 73 -14.35 -0.66 -7.64
N ASP A 74 -15.41 -0.06 -7.13
CA ASP A 74 -16.79 -0.47 -7.42
C ASP A 74 -17.17 -0.18 -8.88
N GLU A 75 -16.73 0.96 -9.43
CA GLU A 75 -16.90 1.32 -10.84
C GLU A 75 -16.17 0.32 -11.75
N ALA A 76 -14.89 0.04 -11.47
CA ALA A 76 -14.11 -0.93 -12.22
C ALA A 76 -14.73 -2.33 -12.19
N CYS A 77 -15.20 -2.78 -11.02
CA CYS A 77 -15.88 -4.07 -10.90
C CYS A 77 -17.15 -4.14 -11.74
N THR A 78 -17.94 -3.06 -11.76
CA THR A 78 -19.17 -2.98 -12.54
C THR A 78 -18.90 -3.04 -14.04
N LEU A 79 -17.92 -2.26 -14.51
CA LEU A 79 -17.54 -2.22 -15.92
C LEU A 79 -16.94 -3.55 -16.39
N LEU A 80 -16.01 -4.14 -15.63
CA LEU A 80 -15.37 -5.39 -15.99
C LEU A 80 -16.36 -6.56 -16.03
N ARG A 81 -17.28 -6.67 -15.06
CA ARG A 81 -18.32 -7.72 -15.09
C ARG A 81 -19.27 -7.58 -16.28
N LYS A 82 -19.53 -6.35 -16.71
CA LYS A 82 -20.37 -6.07 -17.88
C LYS A 82 -19.68 -6.43 -19.20
N GLU A 83 -18.38 -6.15 -19.29
CA GLU A 83 -17.60 -6.37 -20.53
C GLU A 83 -17.03 -7.79 -20.65
N ILE A 84 -16.76 -8.46 -19.52
CA ILE A 84 -16.10 -9.76 -19.46
C ILE A 84 -16.95 -10.71 -18.61
N GLY A 85 -17.85 -11.44 -19.27
CA GLY A 85 -18.84 -12.28 -18.59
C GLY A 85 -18.29 -13.54 -17.92
N ASP A 86 -17.10 -14.00 -18.32
CA ASP A 86 -16.43 -15.20 -17.79
C ASP A 86 -15.26 -14.87 -16.85
N LEU A 87 -15.14 -13.66 -16.31
CA LEU A 87 -14.11 -13.29 -15.34
C LEU A 87 -14.69 -13.10 -13.95
N ASN A 88 -14.14 -13.76 -12.93
CA ASN A 88 -14.56 -13.56 -11.55
C ASN A 88 -13.96 -12.26 -10.98
N VAL A 89 -14.70 -11.16 -11.07
CA VAL A 89 -14.26 -9.84 -10.61
C VAL A 89 -14.71 -9.58 -9.17
N LEU A 90 -13.77 -9.30 -8.26
CA LEU A 90 -14.01 -9.14 -6.83
C LEU A 90 -13.44 -7.81 -6.30
N PRO A 91 -14.19 -7.02 -5.52
CA PRO A 91 -13.68 -5.82 -4.85
C PRO A 91 -12.89 -6.17 -3.59
N LEU A 92 -11.94 -5.31 -3.21
CA LEU A 92 -11.19 -5.43 -1.96
C LEU A 92 -10.83 -4.06 -1.35
N TYR A 93 -11.47 -3.72 -0.24
CA TYR A 93 -11.20 -2.53 0.56
C TYR A 93 -11.54 -2.76 2.04
N SER A 94 -11.14 -1.83 2.91
CA SER A 94 -11.19 -1.99 4.37
C SER A 94 -12.58 -2.28 4.94
N GLN A 95 -13.62 -1.63 4.42
CA GLN A 95 -15.00 -1.73 4.90
C GLN A 95 -15.76 -2.95 4.34
N LEU A 96 -15.12 -3.80 3.53
CA LEU A 96 -15.79 -4.94 2.91
C LEU A 96 -16.20 -6.00 3.97
N PRO A 97 -17.43 -6.54 3.93
CA PRO A 97 -17.86 -7.62 4.82
C PRO A 97 -16.95 -8.85 4.72
N GLU A 98 -16.76 -9.55 5.85
CA GLU A 98 -15.83 -10.68 5.92
C GLU A 98 -16.23 -11.82 4.97
N SER A 99 -17.53 -12.09 4.86
CA SER A 99 -18.07 -13.08 3.92
C SER A 99 -17.73 -12.81 2.46
N GLN A 100 -17.51 -11.54 2.08
CA GLN A 100 -17.08 -11.17 0.75
C GLN A 100 -15.55 -11.23 0.59
N LYS A 101 -14.79 -10.95 1.64
CA LYS A 101 -13.33 -11.15 1.65
C LYS A 101 -12.97 -12.62 1.48
N ASP A 102 -13.73 -13.52 2.10
CA ASP A 102 -13.52 -14.96 1.99
C ASP A 102 -13.56 -15.47 0.54
N LEU A 103 -14.40 -14.85 -0.31
CA LEU A 103 -14.49 -15.19 -1.74
C LEU A 103 -13.19 -14.93 -2.50
N ILE A 104 -12.36 -13.99 -2.03
CA ILE A 104 -11.09 -13.64 -2.66
C ILE A 104 -10.07 -14.76 -2.53
N PHE A 105 -10.15 -15.55 -1.44
CA PHE A 105 -9.25 -16.68 -1.21
C PHE A 105 -9.69 -17.95 -1.96
N GLN A 106 -10.90 -17.96 -2.52
CA GLN A 106 -11.37 -19.09 -3.30
C GLN A 106 -10.68 -19.14 -4.66
N THR A 107 -10.44 -20.36 -5.15
CA THR A 107 -9.92 -20.61 -6.49
C THR A 107 -11.02 -20.40 -7.52
N SER A 108 -10.72 -19.69 -8.59
CA SER A 108 -11.63 -19.49 -9.73
C SER A 108 -11.21 -20.37 -10.90
N THR A 109 -12.17 -21.02 -11.57
CA THR A 109 -11.90 -21.79 -12.79
C THR A 109 -11.86 -20.92 -14.05
N GLN A 110 -12.37 -19.69 -13.98
CA GLN A 110 -12.46 -18.78 -15.14
C GLN A 110 -11.52 -17.57 -15.03
N GLY A 111 -10.49 -17.67 -14.18
CA GLY A 111 -9.64 -16.54 -13.80
C GLY A 111 -10.32 -15.62 -12.78
N LYS A 112 -9.51 -14.91 -11.99
CA LYS A 112 -9.98 -13.98 -10.96
C LYS A 112 -9.31 -12.63 -11.15
N CYS A 113 -10.09 -11.56 -11.08
CA CYS A 113 -9.59 -10.19 -11.07
C CYS A 113 -10.01 -9.51 -9.77
N VAL A 114 -9.04 -9.14 -8.95
CA VAL A 114 -9.27 -8.44 -7.69
C VAL A 114 -8.99 -6.96 -7.91
N CYS A 115 -10.02 -6.13 -7.76
CA CYS A 115 -9.90 -4.68 -7.77
C CYS A 115 -9.76 -4.20 -6.33
N ALA A 116 -8.60 -3.66 -5.97
CA ALA A 116 -8.24 -3.40 -4.58
C ALA A 116 -7.77 -1.98 -4.32
N THR A 117 -7.95 -1.52 -3.09
CA THR A 117 -7.22 -0.37 -2.53
C THR A 117 -5.87 -0.82 -1.95
N ASN A 118 -5.16 0.07 -1.25
CA ASN A 118 -3.88 -0.23 -0.60
C ASN A 118 -3.94 -1.35 0.47
N ILE A 119 -5.12 -1.83 0.87
CA ILE A 119 -5.24 -2.97 1.81
C ILE A 119 -4.56 -4.24 1.30
N ALA A 120 -4.50 -4.45 -0.02
CA ALA A 120 -3.82 -5.60 -0.61
C ALA A 120 -2.28 -5.47 -0.63
N GLU A 121 -1.73 -4.31 -0.27
CA GLU A 121 -0.29 -4.04 -0.32
C GLU A 121 0.49 -4.76 0.77
N ALA A 122 -0.05 -4.84 1.99
CA ALA A 122 0.59 -5.42 3.17
C ALA A 122 -0.29 -6.48 3.87
N SER A 123 -1.58 -6.19 4.04
CA SER A 123 -2.41 -6.87 5.05
C SER A 123 -3.00 -8.21 4.63
N ILE A 124 -3.07 -8.51 3.33
CA ILE A 124 -3.71 -9.74 2.82
C ILE A 124 -2.80 -10.40 1.77
N THR A 125 -2.73 -11.73 1.76
CA THR A 125 -2.04 -12.50 0.71
C THR A 125 -3.07 -13.24 -0.12
N ILE A 126 -3.18 -12.91 -1.39
CA ILE A 126 -4.09 -13.55 -2.34
C ILE A 126 -3.25 -14.53 -3.16
N ASP A 127 -3.57 -15.81 -3.07
CA ASP A 127 -2.90 -16.84 -3.86
C ASP A 127 -3.36 -16.75 -5.32
N GLY A 128 -2.44 -17.06 -6.25
CA GLY A 128 -2.72 -17.10 -7.68
C GLY A 128 -2.46 -15.81 -8.45
N ILE A 129 -2.15 -14.69 -7.77
CA ILE A 129 -1.86 -13.41 -8.45
C ILE A 129 -0.57 -13.49 -9.26
N VAL A 130 -0.70 -13.44 -10.58
CA VAL A 130 0.42 -13.41 -11.55
C VAL A 130 0.57 -12.01 -12.15
N HIS A 131 -0.53 -11.28 -12.32
CA HIS A 131 -0.54 -9.97 -12.95
C HIS A 131 -0.93 -8.89 -11.94
N VAL A 132 -0.10 -7.86 -11.82
CA VAL A 132 -0.39 -6.67 -11.00
C VAL A 132 -0.49 -5.46 -11.91
N ILE A 133 -1.57 -4.69 -11.79
CA ILE A 133 -1.74 -3.39 -12.45
C ILE A 133 -1.72 -2.31 -11.38
N ASP A 134 -0.74 -1.41 -11.44
CA ASP A 134 -0.50 -0.39 -10.43
C ASP A 134 -0.66 1.01 -11.02
N LEU A 135 -1.69 1.73 -10.56
CA LEU A 135 -1.95 3.12 -10.98
C LEU A 135 -1.02 4.13 -10.28
N GLY A 136 -0.26 3.70 -9.28
CA GLY A 136 0.75 4.53 -8.62
C GLY A 136 0.17 5.58 -7.64
N LYS A 137 -1.10 5.47 -7.28
CA LYS A 137 -1.78 6.38 -6.33
C LYS A 137 -2.45 5.64 -5.18
N SER A 138 -2.68 6.37 -4.09
CA SER A 138 -3.50 5.95 -2.95
C SER A 138 -4.00 7.16 -2.16
N LYS A 139 -5.14 7.00 -1.46
CA LYS A 139 -5.50 7.89 -0.36
C LYS A 139 -4.58 7.63 0.83
N GLN A 140 -3.92 8.68 1.32
CA GLN A 140 -3.07 8.66 2.50
C GLN A 140 -3.56 9.74 3.47
N SER A 141 -3.45 9.48 4.76
CA SER A 141 -3.70 10.50 5.77
C SER A 141 -2.60 11.56 5.67
N GLY A 142 -2.98 12.81 5.48
CA GLY A 142 -2.09 13.96 5.55
C GLY A 142 -2.58 14.90 6.63
N ASN A 143 -1.65 15.52 7.36
CA ASN A 143 -1.99 16.49 8.39
C ASN A 143 -1.46 17.88 7.98
N ASN A 144 -2.35 18.86 8.03
CA ASN A 144 -1.95 20.25 7.92
C ASN A 144 -1.54 20.77 9.31
N LEU A 145 -0.23 20.76 9.58
CA LEU A 145 0.36 21.14 10.87
C LEU A 145 -0.06 22.54 11.36
N ARG A 146 -0.39 23.47 10.45
CA ARG A 146 -0.83 24.83 10.83
C ARG A 146 -2.30 24.89 11.23
N MET A 147 -3.12 24.00 10.69
CA MET A 147 -4.56 23.96 10.94
C MET A 147 -4.96 22.88 11.94
N GLY A 148 -4.06 21.95 12.27
CA GLY A 148 -4.35 20.81 13.14
C GLY A 148 -5.41 19.87 12.57
N LEU A 149 -5.58 19.86 11.24
CA LEU A 149 -6.61 19.07 10.57
C LEU A 149 -5.98 17.91 9.81
N GLU A 150 -6.44 16.71 10.13
CA GLU A 150 -6.20 15.51 9.34
C GLU A 150 -7.15 15.47 8.15
N ALA A 151 -6.60 15.23 6.97
CA ALA A 151 -7.34 15.06 5.73
C ALA A 151 -6.83 13.82 4.98
N LEU A 152 -7.75 13.07 4.36
CA LEU A 152 -7.38 12.01 3.42
C LEU A 152 -7.10 12.63 2.06
N LEU A 153 -5.83 12.67 1.68
CA LEU A 153 -5.39 13.21 0.40
C LEU A 153 -5.01 12.08 -0.55
N THR A 154 -5.44 12.21 -1.80
CA THR A 154 -5.01 11.33 -2.87
C THR A 154 -3.67 11.81 -3.40
N GLY A 155 -2.66 10.94 -3.36
CA GLY A 155 -1.30 11.28 -3.81
C GLY A 155 -0.59 10.09 -4.45
N PRO A 156 0.61 10.32 -5.03
CA PRO A 156 1.46 9.25 -5.51
C PRO A 156 1.94 8.38 -4.35
N ILE A 157 2.04 7.07 -4.59
CA ILE A 157 2.60 6.13 -3.62
C ILE A 157 4.12 6.30 -3.48
N SER A 158 4.69 5.77 -2.39
CA SER A 158 6.14 5.68 -2.27
C SER A 158 6.74 4.59 -3.17
N GLN A 159 8.03 4.68 -3.44
CA GLN A 159 8.77 3.63 -4.14
C GLN A 159 8.74 2.30 -3.38
N ALA A 160 8.80 2.35 -2.05
CA ALA A 160 8.62 1.18 -1.19
C ALA A 160 7.25 0.52 -1.41
N ALA A 161 6.18 1.31 -1.43
CA ALA A 161 4.83 0.80 -1.69
C ALA A 161 4.70 0.18 -3.08
N ALA A 162 5.21 0.86 -4.11
CA ALA A 162 5.23 0.34 -5.49
C ALA A 162 6.00 -0.98 -5.61
N ARG A 163 7.08 -1.17 -4.83
CA ARG A 163 7.83 -2.44 -4.76
C ARG A 163 7.03 -3.53 -4.05
N GLN A 164 6.30 -3.20 -2.97
CA GLN A 164 5.42 -4.15 -2.28
C GLN A 164 4.26 -4.61 -3.18
N ARG A 165 3.62 -3.67 -3.91
CA ARG A 165 2.58 -3.97 -4.91
C ARG A 165 3.10 -4.90 -6.00
N ALA A 166 4.24 -4.58 -6.62
CA ALA A 166 4.88 -5.45 -7.61
C ALA A 166 5.21 -6.84 -7.05
N GLY A 167 5.67 -6.91 -5.80
CA GLY A 167 5.96 -8.16 -5.10
C GLY A 167 4.76 -9.10 -4.96
N ARG A 168 3.51 -8.63 -5.12
CA ARG A 168 2.31 -9.47 -5.08
C ARG A 168 2.23 -10.43 -6.26
N ALA A 169 2.67 -10.01 -7.45
CA ALA A 169 2.83 -10.89 -8.62
C ALA A 169 3.89 -11.99 -8.39
N GLY A 170 4.91 -11.70 -7.58
CA GLY A 170 6.01 -12.63 -7.29
C GLY A 170 5.64 -13.75 -6.29
N ARG A 171 4.47 -13.66 -5.63
CA ARG A 171 4.01 -14.63 -4.62
C ARG A 171 3.32 -15.86 -5.22
N ALA A 172 2.77 -15.76 -6.43
CA ALA A 172 2.38 -16.93 -7.22
C ALA A 172 3.59 -17.77 -7.69
N GLY A 173 4.81 -17.32 -7.36
CA GLY A 173 6.10 -18.00 -7.55
C GLY A 173 6.27 -19.30 -6.79
N ARG A 174 5.31 -20.22 -6.88
CA ARG A 174 5.63 -21.66 -6.84
C ARG A 174 5.50 -22.30 -8.21
N THR A 175 4.94 -21.60 -9.21
CA THR A 175 4.65 -22.17 -10.53
C THR A 175 5.02 -21.29 -11.74
N LYS A 176 5.09 -19.95 -11.67
CA LYS A 176 5.32 -19.06 -12.86
C LYS A 176 6.02 -17.72 -12.55
N PRO A 177 6.67 -17.05 -13.54
CA PRO A 177 7.10 -15.64 -13.42
C PRO A 177 5.91 -14.68 -13.34
N GLY A 178 6.04 -13.60 -12.57
CA GLY A 178 4.98 -12.59 -12.39
C GLY A 178 5.20 -11.33 -13.23
N PHE A 179 4.13 -10.58 -13.47
CA PHE A 179 4.15 -9.33 -14.25
C PHE A 179 3.55 -8.17 -13.47
N CYS A 180 4.18 -7.01 -13.54
CA CYS A 180 3.69 -5.76 -12.95
C CYS A 180 3.66 -4.64 -14.00
N TYR A 181 2.46 -4.13 -14.26
CA TYR A 181 2.20 -3.03 -15.20
C TYR A 181 1.97 -1.75 -14.40
N ARG A 182 2.93 -0.84 -14.46
CA ARG A 182 2.87 0.47 -13.80
C ARG A 182 2.31 1.51 -14.76
N LEU A 183 1.16 2.08 -14.42
CA LEU A 183 0.46 3.08 -15.24
C LEU A 183 1.02 4.49 -15.00
N TYR A 184 2.32 4.58 -14.87
CA TYR A 184 3.11 5.79 -14.69
C TYR A 184 4.50 5.57 -15.28
N THR A 185 5.21 6.67 -15.56
CA THR A 185 6.51 6.59 -16.22
C THR A 185 7.61 6.17 -15.24
N HIS A 186 8.69 5.60 -15.77
CA HIS A 186 9.90 5.34 -14.97
C HIS A 186 10.46 6.63 -14.35
N LYS A 187 10.35 7.76 -15.06
CA LYS A 187 10.76 9.07 -14.54
C LYS A 187 9.96 9.45 -13.31
N SER A 188 8.62 9.34 -13.35
CA SER A 188 7.76 9.63 -12.21
C SER A 188 8.06 8.72 -11.01
N PHE A 189 8.38 7.44 -11.25
CA PHE A 189 8.81 6.53 -10.19
C PHE A 189 10.11 6.98 -9.49
N MET A 190 11.09 7.47 -10.25
CA MET A 190 12.41 7.83 -9.70
C MET A 190 12.45 9.25 -9.11
N GLU A 191 11.73 10.19 -9.72
CA GLU A 191 11.85 11.62 -9.40
C GLU A 191 10.66 12.17 -8.60
N GLU A 192 9.44 11.67 -8.81
CA GLU A 192 8.22 12.20 -8.16
C GLU A 192 7.82 11.40 -6.91
N MET A 193 8.04 10.08 -6.91
CA MET A 193 7.69 9.21 -5.78
C MET A 193 8.77 9.23 -4.69
N ARG A 194 8.35 9.44 -3.44
CA ARG A 194 9.24 9.39 -2.27
C ARG A 194 9.81 7.98 -2.07
N PRO A 195 11.04 7.80 -1.56
CA PRO A 195 11.63 6.47 -1.34
C PRO A 195 10.80 5.55 -0.43
N SER A 196 10.26 6.09 0.66
CA SER A 196 9.44 5.39 1.64
C SER A 196 8.24 6.25 2.07
N ASN A 197 7.22 5.61 2.66
CA ASN A 197 6.15 6.34 3.32
C ASN A 197 6.72 7.06 4.55
N GLN A 198 6.19 8.24 4.85
CA GLN A 198 6.58 8.98 6.04
C GLN A 198 6.08 8.23 7.30
N PRO A 199 6.87 8.18 8.39
CA PRO A 199 6.43 7.55 9.63
C PRO A 199 5.15 8.19 10.15
N ALA A 200 4.19 7.37 10.60
CA ALA A 200 2.88 7.84 11.06
C ALA A 200 2.96 8.88 12.19
N ILE A 201 3.97 8.78 13.07
CA ILE A 201 4.23 9.74 14.16
C ILE A 201 4.49 11.17 13.65
N LEU A 202 4.93 11.33 12.40
CA LEU A 202 5.14 12.63 11.77
C LEU A 202 3.89 13.17 11.08
N GLU A 203 2.84 12.35 10.95
CA GLU A 203 1.61 12.67 10.23
C GLU A 203 0.38 12.73 11.15
N SER A 204 0.42 12.15 12.35
CA SER A 204 -0.74 12.08 13.25
C SER A 204 -0.84 13.25 14.24
N ASP A 205 -2.06 13.53 14.70
CA ASP A 205 -2.25 14.24 15.97
C ASP A 205 -1.56 13.48 17.13
N MET A 206 -0.71 14.21 17.86
CA MET A 206 0.09 13.68 18.96
C MET A 206 -0.63 13.71 20.30
N ALA A 207 -1.77 14.40 20.46
CA ALA A 207 -2.44 14.53 21.75
C ALA A 207 -2.77 13.16 22.37
N SER A 208 -3.36 12.25 21.59
CA SER A 208 -3.68 10.89 22.06
C SER A 208 -2.44 10.08 22.47
N HIS A 209 -1.34 10.19 21.70
CA HIS A 209 -0.08 9.52 21.98
C HIS A 209 0.63 10.09 23.21
N ILE A 210 0.64 11.43 23.37
CA ILE A 210 1.20 12.12 24.53
C ILE A 210 0.46 11.71 25.80
N LEU A 211 -0.88 11.62 25.75
CA LEU A 211 -1.68 11.17 26.89
C LEU A 211 -1.34 9.74 27.28
N GLN A 212 -1.17 8.83 26.31
CA GLN A 212 -0.74 7.47 26.57
C GLN A 212 0.65 7.41 27.21
N LEU A 213 1.62 8.19 26.71
CA LEU A 213 2.97 8.25 27.28
C LEU A 213 2.94 8.76 28.73
N LYS A 214 2.16 9.82 29.02
CA LYS A 214 1.98 10.30 30.40
C LYS A 214 1.30 9.27 31.29
N ALA A 215 0.28 8.56 30.79
CA ALA A 215 -0.38 7.49 31.53
C ALA A 215 0.55 6.31 31.86
N MET A 216 1.58 6.08 31.03
CA MET A 216 2.64 5.10 31.28
C MET A 216 3.72 5.61 32.27
N GLY A 217 3.63 6.85 32.74
CA GLY A 217 4.57 7.46 33.69
C GLY A 217 5.73 8.22 33.04
N PHE A 218 5.69 8.48 31.73
CA PHE A 218 6.68 9.33 31.08
C PHE A 218 6.27 10.80 31.17
N ASP A 219 6.83 11.52 32.15
CA ASP A 219 6.50 12.93 32.36
C ASP A 219 7.06 13.86 31.28
N ASP A 220 8.32 13.63 30.89
CA ASP A 220 9.03 14.42 29.87
C ASP A 220 8.95 13.76 28.50
N VAL A 221 7.81 13.96 27.84
CA VAL A 221 7.53 13.41 26.50
C VAL A 221 8.47 14.00 25.43
N ALA A 222 9.00 15.21 25.65
CA ALA A 222 9.95 15.83 24.71
C ALA A 222 11.32 15.14 24.70
N ARG A 223 11.67 14.43 25.79
CA ARG A 223 12.90 13.62 25.90
C ARG A 223 12.67 12.13 25.68
N PHE A 224 11.46 11.74 25.30
CA PHE A 224 11.19 10.35 24.98
C PHE A 224 12.04 9.92 23.77
N ASP A 225 12.66 8.75 23.87
CA ASP A 225 13.54 8.21 22.85
C ASP A 225 12.69 7.67 21.69
N PHE A 226 12.39 8.52 20.70
CA PHE A 226 11.66 8.13 19.50
C PHE A 226 12.63 7.64 18.42
N ILE A 227 12.28 6.56 17.73
CA ILE A 227 12.98 6.12 16.50
C ILE A 227 12.95 7.23 15.43
N ASP A 228 11.81 7.90 15.32
CA ASP A 228 11.57 9.05 14.46
C ASP A 228 10.97 10.18 15.31
N PRO A 229 11.78 11.12 15.82
CA PRO A 229 11.26 12.18 16.67
C PRO A 229 10.32 13.10 15.89
N PRO A 230 9.10 13.35 16.39
CA PRO A 230 8.19 14.31 15.77
C PRO A 230 8.75 15.73 15.83
N HIS A 231 8.29 16.59 14.92
CA HIS A 231 8.70 18.00 14.92
C HIS A 231 8.28 18.65 16.26
N PRO A 232 9.12 19.50 16.88
CA PRO A 232 8.82 20.11 18.18
C PRO A 232 7.49 20.86 18.23
N GLU A 233 7.08 21.49 17.12
CA GLU A 233 5.78 22.17 17.03
C GLU A 233 4.60 21.19 17.14
N ILE A 234 4.70 19.98 16.62
CA ILE A 234 3.63 18.96 16.70
C ILE A 234 3.49 18.48 18.15
N LEU A 235 4.61 18.26 18.83
CA LEU A 235 4.61 17.92 20.26
C LEU A 235 4.02 19.04 21.12
N LEU A 236 4.39 20.29 20.82
CA LEU A 236 3.88 21.45 21.56
C LEU A 236 2.38 21.62 21.36
N ASN A 237 1.89 21.51 20.13
CA ASN A 237 0.46 21.59 19.82
C ASN A 237 -0.32 20.49 20.53
N GLY A 238 0.14 19.23 20.45
CA GLY A 238 -0.54 18.12 21.14
C GLY A 238 -0.52 18.26 22.68
N LEU A 239 0.51 18.87 23.27
CA LEU A 239 0.53 19.21 24.70
C LEU A 239 -0.48 20.31 25.04
N GLN A 240 -0.59 21.34 24.19
CA GLN A 240 -1.57 22.41 24.36
C GLN A 240 -3.00 21.85 24.28
N ASP A 241 -3.30 21.02 23.29
CA ASP A 241 -4.61 20.40 23.12
C ASP A 241 -5.05 19.62 24.37
N LEU A 242 -4.13 18.89 25.01
CA LEU A 242 -4.41 18.17 26.27
C LEU A 242 -4.62 19.08 27.48
N ILE A 243 -4.07 20.29 27.49
CA ILE A 243 -4.28 21.26 28.58
C ILE A 243 -5.67 21.89 28.48
N PHE A 244 -6.20 22.04 27.26
CA PHE A 244 -7.49 22.67 27.00
C PHE A 244 -8.67 21.68 26.86
N MET A 245 -8.41 20.38 27.00
CA MET A 245 -9.42 19.31 27.01
C MET A 245 -9.92 19.04 28.44
#